data_AF-A0A8J6UYY8-F1
#
_entry.id   AF-A0A8J6UYY8-F1
#
_cell.length_a   1.000
_cell.length_b   1.000
_cell.length_c   1.000
_cell.angle_alpha   90.00
_cell.angle_beta   90.00
_cell.angle_gamma   90.00
#
_symmetry.space_group_name_H-M   'P 1'
#
loop_
_entity.id
_entity.type
_entity.pdbx_description
1 polymer ?
#
loop_
_entity_poly.entity_id
_entity_poly.type
_entity_poly.pdbx_seq_one_letter_code
_entity_poly.pdbx_strand_id
1 'polypeptide(L)'
;MPKRRHIVLTSHSNRSGLKGIPVQWGHGDPFQRGAIVATVTDPNHRNAIGTHSGSYAVYRALAVASGVLDPDHRPDFTNTSPAIAIGPHPSWADPEKIVSLDPFGALVGNLYESQIAEGIDIRPTIAVTRAHIQMPELLEAVRQGRIKEDGEIVKPGGDLVVTKAAVEPVWYLPGVAQRLGVSEEDLRYALFEQTGGMFPELVTRFDVKVFLPPIGGITVYIVGDPDAITDPARPLAVRVHDECNGSDVFGSDICTCRPYLVHGLEECIATAQQGGAGLIIYFRKEGRALGEVTKFLVYNARKRQEGGDRADAYFARTECVAGVQDVRFQELMPDVLHWLGVTRIDRFVSMSDMKYNALVRSGIEIVERVPIPDDLVPPDARVEIEAKKAAGYYTDKVTPTEEDLARVKGRGLE
;
A
#
# COMPACT_ATOMS: atom_id res chain seq x y z
N MET A 1 -30.83 -20.29 20.59
CA MET A 1 -29.73 -20.10 19.63
C MET A 1 -30.33 -20.02 18.24
N PRO A 2 -30.04 -18.97 17.44
CA PRO A 2 -30.47 -18.95 16.05
C PRO A 2 -29.90 -20.18 15.32
N LYS A 3 -30.76 -20.88 14.57
CA LYS A 3 -30.38 -22.07 13.80
C LYS A 3 -29.25 -21.66 12.84
N ARG A 4 -28.06 -22.26 12.97
CA ARG A 4 -26.96 -22.03 12.02
C ARG A 4 -27.49 -22.37 10.62
N ARG A 5 -27.54 -21.38 9.72
CA ARG A 5 -27.86 -21.60 8.31
C ARG A 5 -26.83 -22.59 7.75
N HIS A 6 -27.30 -23.54 6.93
CA HIS A 6 -26.43 -24.46 6.23
C HIS A 6 -25.43 -23.67 5.38
N ILE A 7 -24.12 -23.85 5.63
CA ILE A 7 -23.08 -23.20 4.83
C ILE A 7 -23.05 -23.92 3.49
N VAL A 8 -23.48 -23.24 2.43
CA VAL A 8 -23.39 -23.74 1.07
C VAL A 8 -22.11 -23.20 0.47
N LEU A 9 -21.10 -24.06 0.31
CA LEU A 9 -19.86 -23.74 -0.39
C LEU A 9 -20.16 -23.32 -1.84
N THR A 10 -19.40 -22.35 -2.33
CA THR A 10 -19.43 -21.90 -3.73
C THR A 10 -18.97 -22.96 -4.73
N SER A 11 -18.26 -23.99 -4.24
CA SER A 11 -17.82 -25.17 -5.00
C SER A 11 -18.90 -26.25 -5.17
N HIS A 12 -20.08 -26.13 -4.57
CA HIS A 12 -21.16 -27.09 -4.82
C HIS A 12 -21.68 -26.96 -6.26
N SER A 13 -21.80 -28.09 -6.95
CA SER A 13 -22.17 -28.21 -8.38
C SER A 13 -23.43 -27.43 -8.80
N ASN A 14 -24.40 -27.27 -7.90
CA ASN A 14 -25.63 -26.50 -8.13
C ASN A 14 -25.45 -24.97 -8.23
N ARG A 15 -24.23 -24.43 -8.04
CA ARG A 15 -23.93 -22.99 -8.16
C ARG A 15 -23.14 -22.60 -9.40
N SER A 16 -22.86 -23.53 -10.30
CA SER A 16 -22.25 -23.28 -11.62
C SER A 16 -23.03 -22.31 -12.53
N GLY A 17 -24.23 -21.86 -12.12
CA GLY A 17 -25.05 -20.86 -12.83
C GLY A 17 -25.21 -19.49 -12.14
N LEU A 18 -24.58 -19.23 -10.97
CA LEU A 18 -24.67 -17.91 -10.32
C LEU A 18 -23.72 -16.93 -10.99
N LYS A 19 -24.22 -16.04 -11.84
CA LYS A 19 -23.40 -15.14 -12.68
C LYS A 19 -22.92 -13.86 -11.98
N GLY A 20 -23.39 -13.55 -10.76
CA GLY A 20 -23.05 -12.29 -10.10
C GLY A 20 -23.52 -11.07 -10.89
N ILE A 21 -23.23 -9.87 -10.39
CA ILE A 21 -23.33 -8.64 -11.18
C ILE A 21 -22.08 -8.54 -12.06
N PRO A 22 -22.17 -8.47 -13.40
CA PRO A 22 -20.98 -8.42 -14.25
C PRO A 22 -20.12 -7.19 -13.98
N VAL A 23 -18.80 -7.33 -14.11
CA VAL A 23 -17.82 -6.24 -13.98
C VAL A 23 -17.05 -6.11 -15.29
N GLN A 24 -17.09 -4.93 -15.91
CA GLN A 24 -16.29 -4.57 -17.07
C GLN A 24 -15.08 -3.76 -16.62
N TRP A 25 -14.02 -4.44 -16.17
CA TRP A 25 -12.82 -3.78 -15.63
C TRP A 25 -12.23 -2.79 -16.63
N GLY A 26 -11.83 -1.61 -16.14
CA GLY A 26 -11.29 -0.52 -16.97
C GLY A 26 -12.34 0.31 -17.71
N HIS A 27 -13.64 0.02 -17.62
CA HIS A 27 -14.65 0.89 -18.23
C HIS A 27 -14.74 2.23 -17.48
N GLY A 28 -14.70 3.35 -18.21
CA GLY A 28 -14.67 4.70 -17.62
C GLY A 28 -15.99 5.20 -17.04
N ASP A 29 -17.13 4.71 -17.55
CA ASP A 29 -18.44 4.93 -16.92
C ASP A 29 -18.64 3.92 -15.78
N PRO A 30 -18.77 4.36 -14.51
CA PRO A 30 -18.91 3.46 -13.36
C PRO A 30 -20.16 2.57 -13.45
N PHE A 31 -21.26 3.03 -14.05
CA PHE A 31 -22.49 2.23 -14.15
C PHE A 31 -22.34 1.08 -15.13
N GLN A 32 -21.60 1.29 -16.23
CA GLN A 32 -21.27 0.24 -17.21
C GLN A 32 -20.14 -0.67 -16.71
N ARG A 33 -19.17 -0.10 -15.98
CA ARG A 33 -18.11 -0.83 -15.29
C ARG A 33 -18.71 -1.83 -14.28
N GLY A 34 -19.73 -1.40 -13.55
CA GLY A 34 -20.42 -2.18 -12.52
C GLY A 34 -19.73 -2.07 -11.15
N ALA A 35 -20.51 -2.19 -10.08
CA ALA A 35 -20.00 -2.12 -8.71
C ALA A 35 -19.19 -3.36 -8.32
N ILE A 36 -18.25 -3.22 -7.36
CA ILE A 36 -17.61 -4.37 -6.71
C ILE A 36 -18.46 -4.84 -5.54
N VAL A 37 -18.87 -6.11 -5.58
CA VAL A 37 -19.77 -6.74 -4.62
C VAL A 37 -19.12 -8.01 -4.09
N ALA A 38 -18.49 -7.90 -2.91
CA ALA A 38 -17.86 -9.00 -2.18
C ALA A 38 -18.73 -9.40 -0.97
N THR A 39 -20.03 -9.55 -1.21
CA THR A 39 -21.03 -9.81 -0.17
C THR A 39 -20.93 -11.21 0.43
N VAL A 40 -21.29 -11.32 1.71
CA VAL A 40 -21.41 -12.58 2.45
C VAL A 40 -22.87 -12.97 2.74
N THR A 41 -23.83 -12.10 2.42
CA THR A 41 -25.26 -12.28 2.75
C THR A 41 -26.05 -12.87 1.58
N ASP A 42 -25.90 -12.32 0.36
CA ASP A 42 -26.50 -12.85 -0.86
C ASP A 42 -25.45 -13.25 -1.91
N PRO A 43 -25.09 -14.54 -1.99
CA PRO A 43 -24.13 -15.03 -2.97
C PRO A 43 -24.51 -14.82 -4.44
N ASN A 44 -25.78 -14.49 -4.76
CA ASN A 44 -26.22 -14.26 -6.14
C ASN A 44 -25.71 -12.93 -6.69
N HIS A 45 -25.49 -11.92 -5.83
CA HIS A 45 -24.98 -10.61 -6.25
C HIS A 45 -23.44 -10.56 -6.32
N ARG A 46 -22.77 -11.55 -5.72
CA ARG A 46 -21.32 -11.56 -5.56
C ARG A 46 -20.60 -11.63 -6.91
N ASN A 47 -19.66 -10.73 -7.12
CA ASN A 47 -18.83 -10.66 -8.32
C ASN A 47 -17.32 -10.51 -8.02
N ALA A 48 -16.94 -10.68 -6.75
CA ALA A 48 -15.57 -10.68 -6.31
C ALA A 48 -15.28 -11.81 -5.31
N ILE A 49 -14.08 -12.38 -5.41
CA ILE A 49 -13.51 -13.35 -4.48
C ILE A 49 -13.07 -12.60 -3.20
N GLY A 50 -13.13 -13.26 -2.05
CA GLY A 50 -12.88 -12.61 -0.76
C GLY A 50 -14.11 -11.87 -0.24
N THR A 51 -13.88 -10.88 0.63
CA THR A 51 -14.91 -10.06 1.28
C THR A 51 -14.43 -8.62 1.39
N HIS A 52 -15.36 -7.67 1.53
CA HIS A 52 -15.02 -6.30 1.92
C HIS A 52 -14.30 -6.27 3.29
N SER A 53 -13.66 -5.14 3.61
CA SER A 53 -12.90 -4.91 4.85
C SER A 53 -11.49 -5.53 4.88
N GLY A 54 -10.97 -6.00 3.74
CA GLY A 54 -9.59 -6.46 3.56
C GLY A 54 -9.04 -7.32 4.72
N SER A 55 -7.89 -6.93 5.28
CA SER A 55 -7.26 -7.58 6.45
C SER A 55 -8.14 -7.64 7.71
N TYR A 56 -9.22 -6.88 7.78
CA TYR A 56 -10.13 -6.84 8.93
C TYR A 56 -11.30 -7.81 8.83
N ALA A 57 -11.45 -8.53 7.71
CA ALA A 57 -12.53 -9.48 7.49
C ALA A 57 -12.62 -10.56 8.58
N VAL A 58 -11.48 -11.06 9.07
CA VAL A 58 -11.44 -12.06 10.16
C VAL A 58 -11.93 -11.46 11.47
N TYR A 59 -11.54 -10.23 11.81
CA TYR A 59 -12.05 -9.54 13.00
C TYR A 59 -13.56 -9.27 12.90
N ARG A 60 -14.05 -8.91 11.71
CA ARG A 60 -15.49 -8.81 11.46
C ARG A 60 -16.19 -10.14 11.70
N ALA A 61 -15.62 -11.24 11.22
CA ALA A 61 -16.19 -12.58 11.44
C ALA A 61 -16.23 -12.94 12.94
N LEU A 62 -15.19 -12.57 13.71
CA LEU A 62 -15.19 -12.73 15.16
C LEU A 62 -16.26 -11.86 15.85
N ALA A 63 -16.44 -10.62 15.42
CA ALA A 63 -17.50 -9.73 15.93
C ALA A 63 -18.90 -10.28 15.66
N VAL A 64 -19.11 -10.91 14.50
CA VAL A 64 -20.37 -11.61 14.18
C VAL A 64 -20.54 -12.85 15.07
N ALA A 65 -19.48 -13.66 15.19
CA ALA A 65 -19.53 -14.89 15.99
C ALA A 65 -19.76 -14.61 17.49
N SER A 66 -19.24 -13.49 18.01
CA SER A 66 -19.46 -13.05 19.38
C SER A 66 -20.80 -12.32 19.60
N GLY A 67 -21.55 -12.05 18.52
CA GLY A 67 -22.83 -11.33 18.58
C GLY A 67 -22.69 -9.82 18.75
N VAL A 68 -21.48 -9.25 18.65
CA VAL A 68 -21.22 -7.80 18.68
C VAL A 68 -21.71 -7.13 17.39
N LEU A 69 -21.62 -7.82 16.25
CA LEU A 69 -22.08 -7.33 14.96
C LEU A 69 -23.17 -8.24 14.39
N ASP A 70 -24.30 -7.66 13.98
CA ASP A 70 -25.32 -8.40 13.24
C ASP A 70 -24.75 -8.79 11.85
N PRO A 71 -24.76 -10.09 11.46
CA PRO A 71 -24.30 -10.50 10.13
C PRO A 71 -25.05 -9.82 8.98
N ASP A 72 -26.31 -9.46 9.20
CA ASP A 72 -27.20 -8.80 8.23
C ASP A 72 -27.17 -7.26 8.36
N HIS A 73 -26.28 -6.70 9.21
CA HIS A 73 -26.10 -5.26 9.34
C HIS A 73 -25.77 -4.62 7.99
N ARG A 74 -26.62 -3.67 7.59
CA ARG A 74 -26.42 -2.80 6.44
C ARG A 74 -25.75 -1.50 6.91
N PRO A 75 -24.54 -1.20 6.45
CA PRO A 75 -23.91 0.08 6.74
C PRO A 75 -24.74 1.25 6.21
N ASP A 76 -24.78 2.34 6.98
CA ASP A 76 -25.30 3.62 6.52
C ASP A 76 -24.14 4.46 5.98
N PHE A 77 -24.20 4.83 4.70
CA PHE A 77 -23.20 5.65 4.03
C PHE A 77 -23.61 7.13 3.91
N THR A 78 -24.71 7.54 4.54
CA THR A 78 -25.11 8.95 4.61
C THR A 78 -23.98 9.79 5.20
N ASN A 79 -23.65 10.91 4.55
CA ASN A 79 -22.57 11.82 4.96
C ASN A 79 -21.17 11.18 5.01
N THR A 80 -20.92 10.10 4.27
CA THR A 80 -19.59 9.46 4.17
C THR A 80 -18.84 9.82 2.89
N SER A 81 -19.37 10.76 2.08
CA SER A 81 -18.71 11.26 0.87
C SER A 81 -17.29 11.78 1.15
N PRO A 82 -16.35 11.64 0.20
CA PRO A 82 -14.99 12.18 0.31
C PRO A 82 -14.97 13.65 0.74
N ALA A 83 -14.11 13.99 1.70
CA ALA A 83 -13.94 15.39 2.14
C ALA A 83 -13.39 16.31 1.04
N ILE A 84 -12.69 15.73 0.04
CA ILE A 84 -12.18 16.40 -1.16
C ILE A 84 -12.43 15.45 -2.34
N ALA A 85 -12.78 16.02 -3.50
CA ALA A 85 -12.90 15.28 -4.74
C ALA A 85 -11.51 14.90 -5.27
N ILE A 86 -11.35 13.65 -5.69
CA ILE A 86 -10.17 13.15 -6.40
C ILE A 86 -10.65 12.57 -7.71
N GLY A 87 -10.03 12.97 -8.83
CA GLY A 87 -10.41 12.53 -10.15
C GLY A 87 -11.82 12.97 -10.60
N PRO A 88 -12.41 12.27 -11.60
CA PRO A 88 -11.82 11.12 -12.30
C PRO A 88 -10.59 11.51 -13.11
N HIS A 89 -9.58 10.65 -13.13
CA HIS A 89 -8.39 10.81 -13.98
C HIS A 89 -8.46 9.84 -15.15
N PRO A 90 -7.81 10.12 -16.30
CA PRO A 90 -7.84 9.24 -17.47
C PRO A 90 -7.41 7.78 -17.16
N SER A 91 -6.46 7.62 -16.23
CA SER A 91 -5.98 6.33 -15.73
C SER A 91 -7.06 5.44 -15.10
N TRP A 92 -8.18 6.01 -14.64
CA TRP A 92 -9.28 5.23 -14.04
C TRP A 92 -10.03 4.38 -15.07
N ALA A 93 -10.00 4.81 -16.33
CA ALA A 93 -10.60 4.13 -17.47
C ALA A 93 -9.57 3.32 -18.29
N ASP A 94 -8.38 3.10 -17.74
CA ASP A 94 -7.33 2.30 -18.38
C ASP A 94 -7.19 0.96 -17.64
N PRO A 95 -7.54 -0.17 -18.28
CA PRO A 95 -7.53 -1.49 -17.64
C PRO A 95 -6.12 -1.99 -17.28
N GLU A 96 -5.07 -1.41 -17.84
CA GLU A 96 -3.68 -1.80 -17.58
C GLU A 96 -3.02 -0.92 -16.51
N LYS A 97 -3.47 0.34 -16.35
CA LYS A 97 -2.89 1.30 -15.39
C LYS A 97 -3.27 1.01 -13.94
N ILE A 98 -4.48 0.54 -13.69
CA ILE A 98 -4.96 0.22 -12.33
C ILE A 98 -5.54 -1.19 -12.33
N VAL A 99 -4.88 -2.10 -11.59
CA VAL A 99 -5.27 -3.50 -11.47
C VAL A 99 -5.36 -3.99 -10.03
N SER A 100 -5.00 -3.17 -9.03
CA SER A 100 -4.89 -3.57 -7.62
C SER A 100 -5.66 -2.69 -6.63
N LEU A 101 -6.45 -1.72 -7.12
CA LEU A 101 -7.46 -0.98 -6.36
C LEU A 101 -8.70 -0.71 -7.23
N ASP A 102 -9.82 -0.34 -6.62
CA ASP A 102 -11.04 0.09 -7.32
C ASP A 102 -11.05 1.63 -7.45
N PRO A 103 -10.88 2.21 -8.67
CA PRO A 103 -10.79 3.65 -8.85
C PRO A 103 -12.04 4.40 -8.37
N PHE A 104 -13.21 3.76 -8.44
CA PHE A 104 -14.49 4.32 -8.01
C PHE A 104 -14.81 4.05 -6.53
N GLY A 105 -13.89 3.40 -5.80
CA GLY A 105 -14.09 2.93 -4.43
C GLY A 105 -14.47 4.02 -3.43
N ALA A 106 -14.13 5.28 -3.71
CA ALA A 106 -14.44 6.44 -2.87
C ALA A 106 -15.85 7.00 -3.13
N LEU A 107 -16.46 6.64 -4.25
CA LEU A 107 -17.71 7.22 -4.75
C LEU A 107 -18.91 6.28 -4.60
N VAL A 108 -18.71 5.10 -4.02
CA VAL A 108 -19.73 4.03 -3.91
C VAL A 108 -21.06 4.52 -3.34
N GLY A 109 -21.03 5.26 -2.24
CA GLY A 109 -22.25 5.75 -1.59
C GLY A 109 -23.09 6.66 -2.48
N ASN A 110 -22.45 7.40 -3.39
CA ASN A 110 -23.11 8.35 -4.28
C ASN A 110 -23.51 7.69 -5.62
N LEU A 111 -22.65 6.83 -6.16
CA LEU A 111 -22.87 6.18 -7.44
C LEU A 111 -23.93 5.08 -7.36
N TYR A 112 -23.98 4.35 -6.24
CA TYR A 112 -24.80 3.14 -6.12
C TYR A 112 -25.87 3.23 -5.04
N GLU A 113 -26.29 4.44 -4.68
CA GLU A 113 -27.30 4.69 -3.63
C GLU A 113 -28.57 3.85 -3.85
N SER A 114 -29.09 3.83 -5.09
CA SER A 114 -30.30 3.07 -5.44
C SER A 114 -30.13 1.56 -5.24
N GLN A 115 -29.03 0.97 -5.71
CA GLN A 115 -28.72 -0.45 -5.55
C GLN A 115 -28.54 -0.83 -4.08
N ILE A 116 -27.90 0.04 -3.30
CA ILE A 116 -27.72 -0.15 -1.86
C ILE A 116 -29.08 -0.12 -1.14
N ALA A 117 -29.97 0.82 -1.50
CA ALA A 117 -31.33 0.90 -0.96
C ALA A 117 -32.16 -0.35 -1.30
N GLU A 118 -31.97 -0.92 -2.49
CA GLU A 118 -32.57 -2.20 -2.91
C GLU A 118 -31.98 -3.42 -2.17
N GLY A 119 -30.89 -3.24 -1.42
CA GLY A 119 -30.30 -4.24 -0.55
C GLY A 119 -29.08 -4.96 -1.12
N ILE A 120 -28.49 -4.47 -2.21
CA ILE A 120 -27.21 -4.96 -2.71
C ILE A 120 -26.10 -4.44 -1.77
N ASP A 121 -25.30 -5.35 -1.22
CA ASP A 121 -24.22 -5.07 -0.26
C ASP A 121 -22.96 -4.58 -1.00
N ILE A 122 -23.01 -3.33 -1.47
CA ILE A 122 -21.90 -2.61 -2.11
C ILE A 122 -21.24 -1.72 -1.05
N ARG A 123 -19.92 -1.79 -0.91
CA ARG A 123 -19.19 -1.01 0.11
C ARG A 123 -18.02 -0.22 -0.48
N PRO A 124 -17.75 0.99 0.03
CA PRO A 124 -16.54 1.74 -0.31
C PRO A 124 -15.29 0.92 -0.02
N THR A 125 -14.33 0.99 -0.92
CA THR A 125 -12.97 0.45 -0.76
C THR A 125 -11.94 1.57 -0.61
N ILE A 126 -12.38 2.83 -0.76
CA ILE A 126 -11.56 4.02 -0.52
C ILE A 126 -12.36 4.99 0.34
N ALA A 127 -11.71 5.67 1.27
CA ALA A 127 -12.29 6.77 2.04
C ALA A 127 -11.29 7.93 2.13
N VAL A 128 -11.75 9.16 1.92
CA VAL A 128 -10.91 10.36 1.90
C VAL A 128 -11.40 11.35 2.95
N THR A 129 -10.49 11.83 3.79
CA THR A 129 -10.80 12.80 4.85
C THR A 129 -9.65 13.79 5.04
N ARG A 130 -9.87 14.81 5.88
CA ARG A 130 -8.81 15.74 6.32
C ARG A 130 -8.36 15.39 7.72
N ALA A 131 -7.09 15.61 8.00
CA ALA A 131 -6.51 15.38 9.30
C ALA A 131 -5.36 16.34 9.57
N HIS A 132 -4.93 16.32 10.82
CA HIS A 132 -3.79 17.03 11.34
C HIS A 132 -2.80 15.99 11.87
N ILE A 133 -1.52 16.12 11.52
CA ILE A 133 -0.45 15.20 11.94
C ILE A 133 0.49 15.98 12.86
N GLN A 134 0.65 15.45 14.07
CA GLN A 134 1.65 15.91 15.02
C GLN A 134 2.69 14.83 15.21
N MET A 135 3.94 15.16 14.90
CA MET A 135 5.09 14.27 15.08
C MET A 135 6.21 15.05 15.78
N PRO A 136 6.91 14.46 16.76
CA PRO A 136 8.04 15.09 17.43
C PRO A 136 9.10 15.62 16.45
N GLU A 137 9.34 14.90 15.36
CA GLU A 137 10.33 15.28 14.33
C GLU A 137 9.93 16.51 13.54
N LEU A 138 8.63 16.71 13.28
CA LEU A 138 8.15 17.92 12.60
C LEU A 138 8.31 19.13 13.51
N LEU A 139 7.98 18.98 14.80
CA LEU A 139 8.21 20.03 15.79
C LEU A 139 9.71 20.37 15.92
N GLU A 140 10.57 19.36 15.93
CA GLU A 140 12.02 19.57 15.98
C GLU A 140 12.55 20.21 14.69
N ALA A 141 12.07 19.79 13.52
CA ALA A 141 12.42 20.40 12.24
C ALA A 141 12.00 21.89 12.18
N VAL A 142 10.85 22.24 12.76
CA VAL A 142 10.43 23.65 12.93
C VAL A 142 11.38 24.40 13.86
N ARG A 143 11.72 23.83 15.03
CA ARG A 143 12.67 24.47 15.98
C ARG A 143 14.06 24.70 15.37
N GLN A 144 14.51 23.78 14.54
CA GLN A 144 15.78 23.86 13.82
C GLN A 144 15.70 24.74 12.56
N GLY A 145 14.52 25.27 12.21
CA GLY A 145 14.31 26.10 11.03
C GLY A 145 14.35 25.35 9.69
N ARG A 146 14.29 24.02 9.70
CA ARG A 146 14.22 23.16 8.49
C ARG A 146 12.84 23.19 7.86
N ILE A 147 11.79 23.28 8.67
CA ILE A 147 10.40 23.53 8.23
C ILE A 147 9.98 24.92 8.70
N LYS A 148 9.28 25.67 7.84
CA LYS A 148 8.67 26.94 8.21
C LYS A 148 7.20 26.72 8.57
N GLU A 149 6.73 27.39 9.60
CA GLU A 149 5.30 27.48 9.88
C GLU A 149 4.71 28.57 8.97
N ASP A 150 3.77 28.20 8.11
CA ASP A 150 3.08 29.11 7.18
C ASP A 150 1.64 29.41 7.59
N GLY A 151 1.14 28.72 8.63
CA GLY A 151 -0.23 28.89 9.13
C GLY A 151 -1.30 28.23 8.26
N GLU A 152 -0.94 27.54 7.18
CA GLU A 152 -1.85 26.85 6.26
C GLU A 152 -1.54 25.35 6.17
N ILE A 153 -0.35 25.00 5.68
CA ILE A 153 0.16 23.63 5.57
C ILE A 153 0.75 23.20 6.91
N VAL A 154 1.59 24.05 7.51
CA VAL A 154 2.17 23.82 8.84
C VAL A 154 1.67 24.90 9.79
N LYS A 155 0.78 24.50 10.69
CA LYS A 155 0.22 25.36 11.74
C LYS A 155 1.23 25.58 12.87
N PRO A 156 1.06 26.63 13.69
CA PRO A 156 1.88 26.85 14.87
C PRO A 156 1.97 25.62 15.78
N GLY A 157 3.18 25.27 16.21
CA GLY A 157 3.47 24.05 16.96
C GLY A 157 3.82 22.84 16.11
N GLY A 158 4.12 23.03 14.81
CA GLY A 158 4.49 21.95 13.89
C GLY A 158 3.35 21.00 13.52
N ASP A 159 2.12 21.47 13.60
CA ASP A 159 0.93 20.68 13.28
C ASP A 159 0.64 20.71 11.77
N LEU A 160 0.80 19.55 11.13
CA LEU A 160 0.74 19.41 9.67
C LEU A 160 -0.67 19.11 9.19
N VAL A 161 -1.24 19.99 8.36
CA VAL A 161 -2.54 19.78 7.72
C VAL A 161 -2.38 18.86 6.51
N VAL A 162 -3.16 17.79 6.48
CA VAL A 162 -3.14 16.81 5.38
C VAL A 162 -4.54 16.44 4.92
N THR A 163 -4.64 16.09 3.65
CA THR A 163 -5.71 15.22 3.16
C THR A 163 -5.20 13.79 3.23
N LYS A 164 -5.99 12.87 3.76
CA LYS A 164 -5.63 11.45 3.82
C LYS A 164 -6.65 10.57 3.13
N ALA A 165 -6.17 9.54 2.44
CA ALA A 165 -7.01 8.49 1.89
C ALA A 165 -6.64 7.13 2.47
N ALA A 166 -7.62 6.32 2.83
CA ALA A 166 -7.44 4.90 3.10
C ALA A 166 -7.92 4.13 1.87
N VAL A 167 -7.14 3.15 1.41
CA VAL A 167 -7.41 2.35 0.21
C VAL A 167 -7.28 0.86 0.55
N GLU A 168 -8.36 0.11 0.32
CA GLU A 168 -8.36 -1.35 0.37
C GLU A 168 -7.91 -1.92 -0.99
N PRO A 169 -7.14 -3.03 -0.98
CA PRO A 169 -6.72 -3.68 -2.21
C PRO A 169 -7.93 -4.35 -2.90
N VAL A 170 -8.08 -4.08 -4.19
CA VAL A 170 -9.07 -4.72 -5.06
C VAL A 170 -8.36 -5.15 -6.34
N TRP A 171 -8.10 -6.45 -6.46
CA TRP A 171 -7.28 -7.00 -7.52
C TRP A 171 -8.13 -7.46 -8.69
N TYR A 172 -7.80 -6.99 -9.88
CA TYR A 172 -8.20 -7.58 -11.14
C TYR A 172 -7.19 -8.65 -11.53
N LEU A 173 -7.55 -9.92 -11.31
CA LEU A 173 -6.65 -11.07 -11.42
C LEU A 173 -5.93 -11.17 -12.77
N PRO A 174 -6.59 -10.94 -13.94
CA PRO A 174 -5.89 -10.95 -15.23
C PRO A 174 -4.78 -9.91 -15.32
N GLY A 175 -5.05 -8.67 -14.85
CA GLY A 175 -4.06 -7.59 -14.86
C GLY A 175 -2.92 -7.82 -13.87
N VAL A 176 -3.21 -8.37 -12.68
CA VAL A 176 -2.16 -8.77 -11.72
C VAL A 176 -1.27 -9.87 -12.31
N ALA A 177 -1.85 -10.89 -12.94
CA ALA A 177 -1.09 -11.97 -13.57
C ALA A 177 -0.17 -11.45 -14.68
N GLN A 178 -0.69 -10.59 -15.56
CA GLN A 178 0.09 -9.93 -16.61
C GLN A 178 1.29 -9.18 -16.05
N ARG A 179 1.12 -8.40 -14.97
CA ARG A 179 2.21 -7.64 -14.34
C ARG A 179 3.27 -8.51 -13.67
N LEU A 180 2.87 -9.67 -13.16
CA LEU A 180 3.78 -10.64 -12.57
C LEU A 180 4.42 -11.57 -13.62
N GLY A 181 4.03 -11.47 -14.89
CA GLY A 181 4.57 -12.29 -15.98
C GLY A 181 4.17 -13.77 -15.89
N VAL A 182 3.02 -14.06 -15.28
CA VAL A 182 2.49 -15.43 -15.10
C VAL A 182 1.10 -15.56 -15.71
N SER A 183 0.63 -16.80 -15.91
CA SER A 183 -0.76 -17.00 -16.33
C SER A 183 -1.74 -16.68 -15.18
N GLU A 184 -2.98 -16.28 -15.52
CA GLU A 184 -4.03 -16.08 -14.51
C GLU A 184 -4.29 -17.37 -13.72
N GLU A 185 -4.19 -18.53 -14.38
CA GLU A 185 -4.36 -19.84 -13.78
C GLU A 185 -3.27 -20.12 -12.73
N ASP A 186 -2.00 -19.97 -13.08
CA ASP A 186 -0.88 -20.18 -12.15
C ASP A 186 -0.97 -19.22 -10.95
N LEU A 187 -1.33 -17.95 -11.19
CA LEU A 187 -1.54 -16.98 -10.12
C LEU A 187 -2.61 -17.47 -9.14
N ARG A 188 -3.77 -17.90 -9.66
CA ARG A 188 -4.90 -18.37 -8.84
C ARG A 188 -4.55 -19.62 -8.06
N TYR A 189 -3.89 -20.60 -8.69
CA TYR A 189 -3.45 -21.82 -8.02
C TYR A 189 -2.45 -21.52 -6.92
N ALA A 190 -1.44 -20.69 -7.18
CA ALA A 190 -0.48 -20.27 -6.18
C ALA A 190 -1.16 -19.55 -5.01
N LEU A 191 -2.08 -18.62 -5.27
CA LEU A 191 -2.84 -17.94 -4.22
C LEU A 191 -3.66 -18.92 -3.38
N PHE A 192 -4.35 -19.88 -4.00
CA PHE A 192 -5.17 -20.86 -3.29
C PHE A 192 -4.30 -21.79 -2.43
N GLU A 193 -3.23 -22.34 -2.98
CA GLU A 193 -2.34 -23.27 -2.29
C GLU A 193 -1.58 -22.60 -1.14
N GLN A 194 -0.98 -21.43 -1.40
CA GLN A 194 -0.16 -20.72 -0.41
C GLN A 194 -0.97 -20.04 0.69
N THR A 195 -2.30 -19.93 0.51
CA THR A 195 -3.21 -19.50 1.58
C THR A 195 -3.85 -20.67 2.33
N GLY A 196 -3.37 -21.90 2.13
CA GLY A 196 -3.88 -23.09 2.81
C GLY A 196 -5.29 -23.48 2.37
N GLY A 197 -5.63 -23.23 1.10
CA GLY A 197 -6.93 -23.54 0.53
C GLY A 197 -8.02 -22.51 0.85
N MET A 198 -7.65 -21.29 1.27
CA MET A 198 -8.61 -20.20 1.42
C MET A 198 -9.14 -19.77 0.03
N PHE A 199 -10.41 -19.35 0.00
CA PHE A 199 -11.10 -18.88 -1.20
C PHE A 199 -11.14 -19.92 -2.34
N PRO A 200 -11.90 -21.01 -2.20
CA PRO A 200 -12.06 -22.03 -3.25
C PRO A 200 -12.47 -21.49 -4.62
N GLU A 201 -13.08 -20.31 -4.68
CA GLU A 201 -13.43 -19.61 -5.91
C GLU A 201 -12.23 -19.28 -6.79
N LEU A 202 -11.02 -19.16 -6.22
CA LEU A 202 -9.79 -18.96 -6.99
C LEU A 202 -9.61 -20.06 -8.05
N VAL A 203 -9.92 -21.31 -7.71
CA VAL A 203 -9.75 -22.49 -8.57
C VAL A 203 -11.06 -23.08 -9.09
N THR A 204 -12.22 -22.61 -8.62
CA THR A 204 -13.55 -23.13 -9.03
C THR A 204 -14.39 -22.13 -9.82
N ARG A 205 -14.06 -20.83 -9.81
CA ARG A 205 -14.84 -19.74 -10.41
C ARG A 205 -13.96 -18.79 -11.22
N PHE A 206 -13.46 -19.28 -12.35
CA PHE A 206 -12.65 -18.50 -13.30
C PHE A 206 -13.43 -17.37 -13.99
N ASP A 207 -14.75 -17.40 -13.94
CA ASP A 207 -15.64 -16.32 -14.39
C ASP A 207 -15.59 -15.09 -13.47
N VAL A 208 -15.20 -15.25 -12.20
CA VAL A 208 -15.04 -14.14 -11.25
C VAL A 208 -13.61 -13.61 -11.31
N LYS A 209 -13.42 -12.43 -11.89
CA LYS A 209 -12.09 -11.85 -12.16
C LYS A 209 -11.54 -10.92 -11.09
N VAL A 210 -12.37 -10.53 -10.12
CA VAL A 210 -11.97 -9.60 -9.04
C VAL A 210 -11.71 -10.36 -7.75
N PHE A 211 -10.66 -9.98 -7.03
CA PHE A 211 -10.29 -10.53 -5.73
C PHE A 211 -10.03 -9.41 -4.72
N LEU A 212 -10.64 -9.48 -3.54
CA LEU A 212 -10.31 -8.62 -2.40
C LEU A 212 -9.41 -9.41 -1.45
N PRO A 213 -8.08 -9.33 -1.60
CA PRO A 213 -7.17 -10.07 -0.75
C PRO A 213 -7.20 -9.52 0.69
N PRO A 214 -7.14 -10.39 1.71
CA PRO A 214 -7.14 -9.98 3.11
C PRO A 214 -5.74 -9.51 3.58
N ILE A 215 -5.12 -8.59 2.83
CA ILE A 215 -3.80 -8.03 3.10
C ILE A 215 -3.91 -6.60 3.62
N GLY A 216 -2.78 -6.06 4.11
CA GLY A 216 -2.69 -4.68 4.57
C GLY A 216 -3.03 -3.69 3.44
N GLY A 217 -3.82 -2.66 3.79
CA GLY A 217 -4.19 -1.58 2.87
C GLY A 217 -3.10 -0.53 2.64
N ILE A 218 -3.49 0.54 1.97
CA ILE A 218 -2.64 1.69 1.66
C ILE A 218 -3.22 2.92 2.36
N THR A 219 -2.37 3.73 2.96
CA THR A 219 -2.74 5.07 3.43
C THR A 219 -1.98 6.11 2.63
N VAL A 220 -2.70 7.06 2.05
CA VAL A 220 -2.14 8.20 1.33
C VAL A 220 -2.22 9.42 2.25
N TYR A 221 -1.16 10.20 2.29
CA TYR A 221 -1.15 11.55 2.87
C TYR A 221 -0.75 12.55 1.80
N ILE A 222 -1.62 13.50 1.55
CA ILE A 222 -1.46 14.59 0.59
C ILE A 222 -1.21 15.87 1.40
N VAL A 223 -0.08 16.50 1.14
CA VAL A 223 0.37 17.76 1.73
C VAL A 223 0.23 18.86 0.68
N GLY A 224 -0.39 19.98 1.05
CA GLY A 224 -0.68 21.07 0.13
C GLY A 224 -1.97 20.85 -0.66
N ASP A 225 -2.02 21.44 -1.85
CA ASP A 225 -3.18 21.45 -2.72
C ASP A 225 -3.24 20.20 -3.61
N PRO A 226 -4.27 19.33 -3.49
CA PRO A 226 -4.42 18.14 -4.32
C PRO A 226 -4.45 18.42 -5.83
N ASP A 227 -4.93 19.59 -6.27
CA ASP A 227 -4.98 19.93 -7.70
C ASP A 227 -3.57 20.07 -8.30
N ALA A 228 -2.57 20.38 -7.46
CA ALA A 228 -1.17 20.47 -7.88
C ALA A 228 -0.58 19.10 -8.28
N ILE A 229 -1.17 17.97 -7.84
CA ILE A 229 -0.67 16.62 -8.14
C ILE A 229 -0.64 16.35 -9.65
N THR A 230 -1.60 16.90 -10.38
CA THR A 230 -1.77 16.66 -11.82
C THR A 230 -1.33 17.83 -12.70
N ASP A 231 -0.86 18.92 -12.09
CA ASP A 231 -0.41 20.11 -12.81
C ASP A 231 1.11 20.01 -13.09
N PRO A 232 1.54 19.82 -14.35
CA PRO A 232 2.97 19.70 -14.69
C PRO A 232 3.77 20.99 -14.46
N ALA A 233 3.11 22.13 -14.22
CA ALA A 233 3.78 23.38 -13.88
C ALA A 233 4.05 23.53 -12.37
N ARG A 234 3.48 22.66 -11.52
CA ARG A 234 3.62 22.70 -10.07
C ARG A 234 4.44 21.50 -9.61
N PRO A 235 5.41 21.68 -8.71
CA PRO A 235 6.32 20.60 -8.34
C PRO A 235 5.62 19.53 -7.50
N LEU A 236 5.96 18.27 -7.73
CA LEU A 236 5.47 17.12 -6.96
C LEU A 236 6.60 16.36 -6.28
N ALA A 237 6.54 16.27 -4.94
CA ALA A 237 7.40 15.40 -4.16
C ALA A 237 6.64 14.14 -3.73
N VAL A 238 7.25 12.97 -3.90
CA VAL A 238 6.62 11.68 -3.59
C VAL A 238 7.56 10.79 -2.78
N ARG A 239 7.04 10.24 -1.70
CA ARG A 239 7.64 9.16 -0.93
C ARG A 239 6.71 7.96 -0.89
N VAL A 240 7.17 6.86 -1.46
CA VAL A 240 6.53 5.54 -1.31
C VAL A 240 7.20 4.79 -0.16
N HIS A 241 6.45 4.52 0.89
CA HIS A 241 6.94 3.91 2.12
C HIS A 241 6.32 2.52 2.32
N ASP A 242 7.14 1.52 2.64
CA ASP A 242 6.64 0.21 3.09
C ASP A 242 6.76 0.18 4.61
N GLU A 243 5.70 -0.28 5.27
CA GLU A 243 5.58 -0.36 6.73
C GLU A 243 6.79 -1.00 7.41
N CYS A 244 7.23 -0.36 8.49
CA CYS A 244 8.21 -0.89 9.42
C CYS A 244 7.82 -0.47 10.83
N ASN A 245 6.91 -1.22 11.45
CA ASN A 245 6.31 -0.94 12.76
C ASN A 245 7.36 -0.56 13.83
N GLY A 246 8.40 -1.39 13.97
CA GLY A 246 9.47 -1.16 14.95
C GLY A 246 10.22 0.17 14.76
N SER A 247 10.41 0.64 13.52
CA SER A 247 11.06 1.93 13.28
C SER A 247 10.05 3.07 13.29
N ASP A 248 8.99 2.95 12.48
CA ASP A 248 7.99 4.00 12.25
C ASP A 248 7.30 4.41 13.55
N VAL A 249 6.90 3.45 14.39
CA VAL A 249 6.18 3.72 15.64
C VAL A 249 7.14 3.90 16.80
N PHE A 250 8.11 2.99 16.96
CA PHE A 250 8.93 2.89 18.18
C PHE A 250 10.36 3.45 18.05
N GLY A 251 10.75 3.94 16.88
CA GLY A 251 12.05 4.60 16.70
C GLY A 251 13.25 3.65 16.72
N SER A 252 13.07 2.38 16.33
CA SER A 252 14.20 1.45 16.16
C SER A 252 15.26 2.02 15.22
N ASP A 253 16.52 1.94 15.67
CA ASP A 253 17.73 2.44 15.04
C ASP A 253 18.48 1.39 14.19
N ILE A 254 17.93 0.18 14.07
CA ILE A 254 18.50 -0.93 13.28
C ILE A 254 18.30 -0.71 11.76
N CYS A 255 17.36 0.17 11.40
CA CYS A 255 17.02 0.45 10.00
C CYS A 255 16.72 1.93 9.77
N THR A 256 16.70 2.34 8.51
CA THR A 256 16.46 3.75 8.13
C THR A 256 15.01 4.06 7.78
N CYS A 257 14.06 3.19 8.12
CA CYS A 257 12.65 3.36 7.71
C CYS A 257 12.05 4.68 8.21
N ARG A 258 12.06 4.93 9.53
CA ARG A 258 11.53 6.17 10.11
C ARG A 258 12.32 7.42 9.71
N PRO A 259 13.66 7.46 9.79
CA PRO A 259 14.42 8.62 9.32
C PRO A 259 14.09 9.01 7.88
N TYR A 260 13.90 8.02 7.01
CA TYR A 260 13.60 8.29 5.60
C TYR A 260 12.12 8.64 5.35
N LEU A 261 11.20 8.16 6.20
CA LEU A 261 9.80 8.63 6.22
C LEU A 261 9.72 10.10 6.62
N VAL A 262 10.43 10.48 7.69
CA VAL A 262 10.51 11.87 8.17
C VAL A 262 11.13 12.79 7.12
N HIS A 263 12.25 12.38 6.51
CA HIS A 263 12.84 13.14 5.41
C HIS A 263 11.87 13.30 4.22
N GLY A 264 11.15 12.23 3.87
CA GLY A 264 10.09 12.31 2.85
C GLY A 264 8.98 13.30 3.19
N LEU A 265 8.56 13.38 4.46
CA LEU A 265 7.60 14.38 4.93
C LEU A 265 8.15 15.80 4.80
N GLU A 266 9.40 16.04 5.16
CA GLU A 266 10.04 17.36 5.03
C GLU A 266 10.11 17.83 3.57
N GLU A 267 10.53 16.95 2.66
CA GLU A 267 10.54 17.24 1.21
C GLU A 267 9.13 17.51 0.66
N CYS A 268 8.14 16.75 1.12
CA CYS A 268 6.73 16.95 0.76
C CYS A 268 6.20 18.30 1.25
N ILE A 269 6.52 18.68 2.48
CA ILE A 269 6.15 19.98 3.08
C ILE A 269 6.82 21.10 2.30
N ALA A 270 8.14 21.04 2.12
CA ALA A 270 8.89 22.08 1.40
C ALA A 270 8.36 22.29 -0.02
N THR A 271 8.01 21.20 -0.73
CA THR A 271 7.44 21.26 -2.07
C THR A 271 6.03 21.88 -2.07
N ALA A 272 5.18 21.49 -1.12
CA ALA A 272 3.86 22.07 -0.96
C ALA A 272 3.91 23.57 -0.64
N GLN A 273 4.86 24.00 0.19
CA GLN A 273 5.08 25.42 0.54
C GLN A 273 5.55 26.27 -0.64
N GLN A 274 6.13 25.66 -1.67
CA GLN A 274 6.49 26.33 -2.93
C GLN A 274 5.31 26.40 -3.92
N GLY A 275 4.11 26.05 -3.46
CA GLY A 275 2.91 25.98 -4.29
C GLY A 275 2.75 24.64 -5.02
N GLY A 276 3.54 23.62 -4.71
CA GLY A 276 3.40 22.26 -5.24
C GLY A 276 2.46 21.37 -4.41
N ALA A 277 2.69 20.06 -4.49
CA ALA A 277 2.11 19.07 -3.60
C ALA A 277 3.16 18.06 -3.11
N GLY A 278 2.88 17.47 -1.95
CA GLY A 278 3.66 16.37 -1.38
C GLY A 278 2.80 15.13 -1.17
N LEU A 279 3.32 13.96 -1.50
CA LEU A 279 2.64 12.67 -1.33
C LEU A 279 3.46 11.70 -0.49
N ILE A 280 2.90 11.23 0.62
CA ILE A 280 3.37 10.04 1.33
C ILE A 280 2.40 8.91 1.05
N ILE A 281 2.87 7.86 0.39
CA ILE A 281 2.10 6.63 0.15
C ILE A 281 2.62 5.54 1.08
N TYR A 282 1.84 5.18 2.08
CA TYR A 282 2.20 4.20 3.11
C TYR A 282 1.55 2.85 2.82
N PHE A 283 2.35 1.87 2.41
CA PHE A 283 1.93 0.49 2.17
C PHE A 283 2.13 -0.37 3.42
N ARG A 284 1.09 -1.06 3.85
CA ARG A 284 1.16 -1.99 5.00
C ARG A 284 1.77 -3.33 4.61
N LYS A 285 3.08 -3.31 4.34
CA LYS A 285 3.91 -4.43 3.84
C LYS A 285 5.13 -4.64 4.73
N GLU A 286 4.90 -5.00 6.00
CA GLU A 286 5.96 -5.23 6.98
C GLU A 286 7.00 -6.29 6.52
N GLY A 287 8.27 -6.03 6.83
CA GLY A 287 9.35 -7.01 6.65
C GLY A 287 9.57 -7.43 5.20
N ARG A 288 9.43 -6.51 4.24
CA ARG A 288 9.46 -6.84 2.79
C ARG A 288 8.37 -7.84 2.39
N ALA A 289 7.20 -7.72 3.03
CA ALA A 289 6.08 -8.65 2.91
C ALA A 289 6.37 -10.10 3.38
N LEU A 290 7.45 -10.32 4.16
CA LEU A 290 7.72 -11.60 4.86
C LEU A 290 7.12 -11.64 6.28
N GLY A 291 6.66 -10.50 6.78
CA GLY A 291 6.11 -10.36 8.13
C GLY A 291 7.17 -10.13 9.22
N GLU A 292 6.69 -9.71 10.40
CA GLU A 292 7.53 -9.25 11.51
C GLU A 292 8.34 -10.38 12.16
N VAL A 293 7.77 -11.58 12.27
CA VAL A 293 8.47 -12.75 12.84
C VAL A 293 9.71 -13.09 12.03
N THR A 294 9.56 -13.23 10.72
CA THR A 294 10.68 -13.52 9.80
C THR A 294 11.75 -12.44 9.87
N LYS A 295 11.34 -11.17 9.88
CA LYS A 295 12.24 -10.02 10.06
C LYS A 295 13.09 -10.15 11.33
N PHE A 296 12.48 -10.49 12.46
CA PHE A 296 13.21 -10.62 13.73
C PHE A 296 14.13 -11.85 13.74
N LEU A 297 13.72 -12.96 13.12
CA LEU A 297 14.59 -14.12 12.90
C LEU A 297 15.83 -13.74 12.06
N VAL A 298 15.65 -12.95 11.00
CA VAL A 298 16.76 -12.43 10.19
C VAL A 298 17.68 -11.52 11.02
N TYR A 299 17.12 -10.61 11.84
CA TYR A 299 17.93 -9.77 12.73
C TYR A 299 18.77 -10.61 13.71
N ASN A 300 18.15 -11.61 14.33
CA ASN A 300 18.85 -12.53 15.23
C ASN A 300 19.94 -13.32 14.50
N ALA A 301 19.65 -13.85 13.31
CA ALA A 301 20.62 -14.58 12.49
C ALA A 301 21.81 -13.69 12.09
N ARG A 302 21.54 -12.44 11.68
CA ARG A 302 22.57 -11.44 11.35
C ARG A 302 23.47 -11.11 12.54
N LYS A 303 22.90 -10.93 13.73
CA LYS A 303 23.67 -10.58 14.94
C LYS A 303 24.44 -11.78 15.52
N ARG A 304 23.97 -13.01 15.33
CA ARG A 304 24.58 -14.25 15.87
C ARG A 304 25.59 -14.93 14.94
N GLN A 305 25.66 -14.55 13.66
CA GLN A 305 26.64 -15.13 12.75
C GLN A 305 28.07 -14.82 13.19
N GLU A 306 29.01 -15.67 12.80
CA GLU A 306 30.43 -15.41 13.04
C GLU A 306 30.85 -14.08 12.41
N GLY A 307 31.59 -13.26 13.16
CA GLY A 307 31.99 -11.92 12.74
C GLY A 307 30.94 -10.82 12.96
N GLY A 308 29.75 -11.16 13.45
CA GLY A 308 28.68 -10.23 13.83
C GLY A 308 27.81 -9.76 12.66
N ASP A 309 27.05 -8.68 12.88
CA ASP A 309 26.16 -8.11 11.87
C ASP A 309 26.95 -7.31 10.84
N ARG A 310 27.29 -7.94 9.71
CA ARG A 310 28.14 -7.40 8.63
C ARG A 310 27.32 -7.13 7.36
N ALA A 311 27.66 -6.06 6.64
CA ALA A 311 26.89 -5.62 5.47
C ALA A 311 26.96 -6.61 4.30
N ASP A 312 28.11 -7.25 4.06
CA ASP A 312 28.29 -8.25 3.00
C ASP A 312 27.43 -9.50 3.20
N ALA A 313 27.11 -9.85 4.45
CA ALA A 313 26.27 -11.01 4.78
C ALA A 313 24.77 -10.67 4.85
N TYR A 314 24.37 -9.41 4.67
CA TYR A 314 23.01 -8.93 4.93
C TYR A 314 21.95 -9.70 4.13
N PHE A 315 22.12 -9.79 2.81
CA PHE A 315 21.14 -10.44 1.94
C PHE A 315 21.20 -11.96 2.05
N ALA A 316 22.41 -12.53 2.16
CA ALA A 316 22.60 -13.96 2.38
C ALA A 316 21.85 -14.44 3.64
N ARG A 317 21.91 -13.70 4.74
CA ARG A 317 21.16 -14.06 5.97
C ARG A 317 19.66 -13.96 5.80
N THR A 318 19.18 -13.01 5.01
CA THR A 318 17.76 -12.91 4.67
C THR A 318 17.32 -14.13 3.89
N GLU A 319 18.07 -14.49 2.84
CA GLU A 319 17.80 -15.64 1.98
C GLU A 319 17.88 -16.98 2.73
N CYS A 320 18.84 -17.16 3.64
CA CYS A 320 18.93 -18.36 4.48
C CYS A 320 17.68 -18.59 5.34
N VAL A 321 17.02 -17.53 5.80
CA VAL A 321 15.85 -17.62 6.69
C VAL A 321 14.55 -17.63 5.90
N ALA A 322 14.44 -16.79 4.88
CA ALA A 322 13.21 -16.55 4.14
C ALA A 322 13.11 -17.30 2.79
N GLY A 323 14.21 -17.93 2.34
CA GLY A 323 14.33 -18.55 1.02
C GLY A 323 14.48 -17.56 -0.14
N VAL A 324 14.39 -16.26 0.13
CA VAL A 324 14.44 -15.18 -0.86
C VAL A 324 14.81 -13.86 -0.18
N GLN A 325 15.34 -12.90 -0.93
CA GLN A 325 15.78 -11.60 -0.40
C GLN A 325 14.64 -10.57 -0.28
N ASP A 326 13.60 -10.69 -1.09
CA ASP A 326 12.46 -9.78 -1.16
C ASP A 326 11.24 -10.45 -1.82
N VAL A 327 10.04 -10.26 -1.26
CA VAL A 327 8.77 -10.74 -1.85
C VAL A 327 7.77 -9.61 -2.09
N ARG A 328 8.24 -8.35 -2.08
CA ARG A 328 7.36 -7.21 -2.37
C ARG A 328 7.03 -7.17 -3.86
N PHE A 329 5.74 -7.25 -4.15
CA PHE A 329 5.18 -6.93 -5.47
C PHE A 329 5.12 -5.41 -5.65
N GLN A 330 6.23 -4.82 -6.10
CA GLN A 330 6.32 -3.38 -6.38
C GLN A 330 5.62 -3.02 -7.70
N GLU A 331 5.32 -4.01 -8.53
CA GLU A 331 4.61 -3.87 -9.80
C GLU A 331 3.17 -3.37 -9.62
N LEU A 332 2.58 -3.56 -8.44
CA LEU A 332 1.24 -3.06 -8.07
C LEU A 332 1.28 -1.68 -7.41
N MET A 333 2.46 -1.26 -6.92
CA MET A 333 2.62 -0.01 -6.17
C MET A 333 2.23 1.27 -6.95
N PRO A 334 2.44 1.37 -8.29
CA PRO A 334 2.05 2.56 -9.04
C PRO A 334 0.54 2.84 -9.08
N ASP A 335 -0.34 1.87 -8.80
CA ASP A 335 -1.78 2.01 -9.03
C ASP A 335 -2.42 3.15 -8.24
N VAL A 336 -1.98 3.37 -7.01
CA VAL A 336 -2.48 4.48 -6.19
C VAL A 336 -1.99 5.84 -6.67
N LEU A 337 -0.82 5.90 -7.31
CA LEU A 337 -0.33 7.12 -7.96
C LEU A 337 -1.08 7.38 -9.26
N HIS A 338 -1.37 6.34 -10.05
CA HIS A 338 -2.27 6.43 -11.20
C HIS A 338 -3.67 6.84 -10.78
N TRP A 339 -4.19 6.35 -9.66
CA TRP A 339 -5.46 6.78 -9.09
C TRP A 339 -5.48 8.27 -8.72
N LEU A 340 -4.35 8.82 -8.24
CA LEU A 340 -4.17 10.25 -8.00
C LEU A 340 -3.90 11.07 -9.29
N GLY A 341 -3.83 10.43 -10.45
CA GLY A 341 -3.56 11.08 -11.74
C GLY A 341 -2.09 11.45 -11.97
N VAL A 342 -1.15 10.91 -11.19
CA VAL A 342 0.27 11.23 -11.30
C VAL A 342 0.84 10.72 -12.63
N THR A 343 1.44 11.62 -13.41
CA THR A 343 2.18 11.28 -14.63
C THR A 343 3.67 11.63 -14.55
N ARG A 344 4.04 12.53 -13.64
CA ARG A 344 5.41 13.01 -13.42
C ARG A 344 5.64 13.26 -11.93
N ILE A 345 6.84 12.94 -11.46
CA ILE A 345 7.33 13.20 -10.11
C ILE A 345 8.62 13.99 -10.21
N ASP A 346 8.63 15.21 -9.67
CA ASP A 346 9.83 16.05 -9.68
C ASP A 346 10.86 15.54 -8.66
N ARG A 347 10.40 15.21 -7.44
CA ARG A 347 11.27 14.76 -6.34
C ARG A 347 10.79 13.42 -5.81
N PHE A 348 11.39 12.33 -6.28
CA PHE A 348 11.11 10.99 -5.78
C PHE A 348 12.06 10.65 -4.63
N VAL A 349 11.54 10.68 -3.40
CA VAL A 349 12.34 10.48 -2.18
C VAL A 349 12.57 8.98 -1.94
N SER A 350 13.45 8.37 -2.73
CA SER A 350 13.80 6.95 -2.63
C SER A 350 15.13 6.58 -3.29
N MET A 351 15.89 5.74 -2.59
CA MET A 351 17.05 5.03 -3.14
C MET A 351 16.69 3.67 -3.76
N SER A 352 15.42 3.23 -3.68
CA SER A 352 15.04 1.89 -4.13
C SER A 352 14.83 1.81 -5.63
N ASP A 353 15.69 1.02 -6.29
CA ASP A 353 15.57 0.74 -7.72
C ASP A 353 14.31 -0.04 -8.06
N MET A 354 13.89 -0.98 -7.20
CA MET A 354 12.62 -1.69 -7.39
C MET A 354 11.43 -0.73 -7.47
N LYS A 355 11.39 0.29 -6.60
CA LYS A 355 10.31 1.30 -6.61
C LYS A 355 10.42 2.21 -7.83
N TYR A 356 11.62 2.73 -8.09
CA TYR A 356 11.89 3.58 -9.25
C TYR A 356 11.49 2.87 -10.56
N ASN A 357 11.97 1.66 -10.77
CA ASN A 357 11.71 0.89 -11.99
C ASN A 357 10.23 0.55 -12.15
N ALA A 358 9.51 0.23 -11.07
CA ALA A 358 8.07 0.00 -11.13
C ALA A 358 7.30 1.25 -11.59
N LEU A 359 7.66 2.43 -11.08
CA LEU A 359 7.04 3.70 -11.47
C LEU A 359 7.31 4.05 -12.93
N VAL A 360 8.57 4.01 -13.35
CA VAL A 360 8.97 4.34 -14.72
C VAL A 360 8.34 3.37 -15.73
N ARG A 361 8.37 2.05 -15.45
CA ARG A 361 7.70 1.05 -16.31
C ARG A 361 6.19 1.25 -16.41
N SER A 362 5.57 1.78 -15.36
CA SER A 362 4.14 2.11 -15.38
C SER A 362 3.83 3.40 -16.16
N GLY A 363 4.84 4.12 -16.63
CA GLY A 363 4.73 5.34 -17.41
C GLY A 363 4.74 6.63 -16.59
N ILE A 364 5.24 6.61 -15.35
CA ILE A 364 5.43 7.82 -14.54
C ILE A 364 6.86 8.33 -14.75
N GLU A 365 6.99 9.57 -15.21
CA GLU A 365 8.29 10.25 -15.31
C GLU A 365 8.84 10.59 -13.92
N ILE A 366 10.13 10.37 -13.69
CA ILE A 366 10.83 10.77 -12.46
C ILE A 366 12.00 11.67 -12.84
N VAL A 367 11.95 12.93 -12.40
CA VAL A 367 12.98 13.94 -12.70
C VAL A 367 14.19 13.74 -11.80
N GLU A 368 13.98 13.62 -10.49
CA GLU A 368 15.06 13.48 -9.51
C GLU A 368 14.76 12.38 -8.48
N ARG A 369 15.80 11.62 -8.10
CA ARG A 369 15.76 10.71 -6.96
C ARG A 369 16.50 11.33 -5.77
N VAL A 370 15.80 11.52 -4.66
CA VAL A 370 16.34 12.14 -3.44
C VAL A 370 16.78 11.05 -2.45
N PRO A 371 18.09 10.86 -2.20
CA PRO A 371 18.59 9.90 -1.23
C PRO A 371 18.32 10.36 0.21
N ILE A 372 18.44 9.46 1.19
CA ILE A 372 18.44 9.88 2.59
C ILE A 372 19.75 10.63 2.91
N PRO A 373 19.70 11.78 3.62
CA PRO A 373 20.90 12.45 4.13
C PRO A 373 21.72 11.56 5.07
N ASP A 374 23.05 11.65 4.99
CA ASP A 374 23.98 10.82 5.78
C ASP A 374 23.83 11.01 7.29
N ASP A 375 23.52 12.23 7.72
CA ASP A 375 23.32 12.61 9.13
C ASP A 375 22.03 12.01 9.72
N LEU A 376 21.08 11.62 8.85
CA LEU A 376 19.85 10.95 9.25
C LEU A 376 19.99 9.41 9.28
N VAL A 377 21.14 8.84 8.91
CA VAL A 377 21.38 7.39 8.97
C VAL A 377 21.90 7.00 10.36
N PRO A 378 21.11 6.23 11.15
CA PRO A 378 21.59 5.75 12.45
C PRO A 378 22.83 4.87 12.30
N PRO A 379 23.75 4.84 13.30
CA PRO A 379 24.97 4.04 13.22
C PRO A 379 24.73 2.55 12.92
N ASP A 380 23.77 1.91 13.59
CA ASP A 380 23.48 0.47 13.37
C ASP A 380 22.83 0.21 12.00
N ALA A 381 22.07 1.18 11.48
CA ALA A 381 21.45 1.11 10.16
C ALA A 381 22.45 1.24 9.00
N ARG A 382 23.72 1.60 9.26
CA ARG A 382 24.77 1.61 8.22
C ARG A 382 24.97 0.25 7.59
N VAL A 383 24.81 -0.83 8.36
CA VAL A 383 24.87 -2.21 7.82
C VAL A 383 23.84 -2.40 6.71
N GLU A 384 22.60 -1.94 6.94
CA GLU A 384 21.53 -2.04 5.96
C GLU A 384 21.77 -1.15 4.74
N ILE A 385 22.16 0.11 4.95
CA ILE A 385 22.33 1.08 3.86
C ILE A 385 23.47 0.69 2.94
N GLU A 386 24.63 0.32 3.49
CA GLU A 386 25.79 -0.02 2.68
C GLU A 386 25.56 -1.33 1.91
N ALA A 387 24.92 -2.33 2.53
CA ALA A 387 24.50 -3.54 1.83
C ALA A 387 23.57 -3.23 0.66
N LYS A 388 22.57 -2.36 0.86
CA LYS A 388 21.62 -1.96 -0.19
C LYS A 388 22.31 -1.22 -1.34
N LYS A 389 23.22 -0.28 -1.04
CA LYS A 389 23.99 0.45 -2.07
C LYS A 389 24.80 -0.53 -2.93
N ALA A 390 25.45 -1.51 -2.30
CA ALA A 390 26.20 -2.55 -3.02
C ALA A 390 25.30 -3.45 -3.88
N ALA A 391 24.08 -3.72 -3.44
CA ALA A 391 23.07 -4.46 -4.22
C ALA A 391 22.36 -3.59 -5.29
N GLY A 392 22.89 -2.40 -5.59
CA GLY A 392 22.41 -1.54 -6.68
C GLY A 392 21.39 -0.49 -6.28
N TYR A 393 21.16 -0.22 -4.99
CA TYR A 393 20.35 0.95 -4.62
C TYR A 393 21.05 2.25 -5.04
N TYR A 394 20.28 3.18 -5.59
CA TYR A 394 20.77 4.48 -6.02
C TYR A 394 21.49 5.22 -4.91
N THR A 395 22.66 5.75 -5.24
CA THR A 395 23.43 6.69 -4.42
C THR A 395 24.16 7.65 -5.35
N ASP A 396 24.28 8.89 -4.89
CA ASP A 396 25.09 9.96 -5.46
C ASP A 396 26.60 9.78 -5.15
N LYS A 397 26.96 8.75 -4.39
CA LYS A 397 28.33 8.46 -3.92
C LYS A 397 28.89 7.20 -4.59
N VAL A 398 30.19 6.97 -4.39
CA VAL A 398 30.88 5.77 -4.87
C VAL A 398 30.26 4.52 -4.23
N THR A 399 29.93 3.53 -5.05
CA THR A 399 29.42 2.23 -4.59
C THR A 399 30.47 1.53 -3.71
N PRO A 400 30.11 1.03 -2.52
CA PRO A 400 31.05 0.37 -1.62
C PRO A 400 31.65 -0.91 -2.23
N THR A 401 32.94 -1.15 -1.99
CA THR A 401 33.59 -2.43 -2.36
C THR A 401 33.26 -3.54 -1.36
N GLU A 402 33.50 -4.81 -1.70
CA GLU A 402 33.34 -5.92 -0.76
C GLU A 402 34.19 -5.76 0.50
N GLU A 403 35.40 -5.20 0.38
CA GLU A 403 36.26 -4.90 1.53
C GLU A 403 35.66 -3.81 2.44
N ASP A 404 35.01 -2.80 1.85
CA ASP A 404 34.32 -1.76 2.61
C ASP A 404 33.13 -2.35 3.38
N LEU A 405 32.33 -3.20 2.73
CA LEU A 405 31.17 -3.86 3.34
C LEU A 405 31.56 -4.75 4.53
N ALA A 406 32.68 -5.48 4.43
CA ALA A 406 33.16 -6.34 5.51
C ALA A 406 33.58 -5.57 6.77
N ARG A 407 33.95 -4.28 6.61
CA ARG A 407 34.33 -3.37 7.71
C ARG A 407 33.12 -2.74 8.39
N VAL A 408 31.99 -2.63 7.69
CA VAL A 408 30.74 -2.09 8.26
C VAL A 408 30.11 -3.15 9.16
N LYS A 409 30.12 -2.86 10.47
CA LYS A 409 29.57 -3.76 11.50
C LYS A 409 28.53 -3.06 12.35
N GLY A 410 27.42 -3.74 12.58
CA GLY A 410 26.40 -3.35 13.53
C GLY A 410 26.80 -3.73 14.96
N ARG A 411 26.05 -3.22 15.94
CA ARG A 411 26.22 -3.58 17.36
C ARG A 411 25.93 -5.06 17.60
N GLY A 412 26.49 -5.60 18.69
CA GLY A 412 26.19 -6.95 19.17
C GLY A 412 24.79 -7.07 19.77
N LEU A 413 24.50 -8.22 20.39
CA LEU A 413 23.23 -8.44 21.12
C LEU A 413 23.25 -7.90 22.56
N GLU A 414 24.40 -7.41 23.04
CA GLU A 414 24.62 -6.92 24.40
C GLU A 414 24.28 -5.44 24.56
#